data_AF-A0A815VL18-F1
#
_entry.id   AF-A0A815VL18-F1
#
_cell.length_a   1.000
_cell.length_b   1.000
_cell.length_c   1.000
_cell.angle_alpha   90.00
_cell.angle_beta   90.00
_cell.angle_gamma   90.00
#
_symmetry.space_group_name_H-M   'P 1'
#
loop_
_entity.id
_entity.type
_entity.pdbx_description
1 polymer ?
#
loop_
_entity_poly.entity_id
_entity_poly.type
_entity_poly.pdbx_seq_one_letter_code
_entity_poly.pdbx_strand_id
1 'polypeptide(L)' 'MLDQKQIQAIITDARAFGDFSRQGMREFLAIAVPGYTPLHRNAVRKRLRGLNMEHRHKLRKLLLNVSDISFTTSMWKDS' A
#
# COMPACT_ATOMS: atom_id res chain seq x y z
N MET A 1 15.54 2.34 -2.75
CA MET A 1 14.70 2.55 -3.96
C MET A 1 13.75 1.39 -4.24
N LEU A 2 14.13 0.12 -4.06
CA LEU A 2 13.26 -1.04 -4.29
C LEU A 2 12.05 -1.12 -3.35
N ASP A 3 12.25 -0.84 -2.08
CA ASP A 3 11.20 -0.84 -1.04
C ASP A 3 9.97 0.01 -1.41
N GLN A 4 10.24 1.20 -1.93
CA GLN A 4 9.20 2.15 -2.31
C GLN A 4 8.45 1.67 -3.56
N LYS A 5 9.16 1.08 -4.53
CA LYS A 5 8.55 0.48 -5.72
C LYS A 5 7.73 -0.76 -5.39
N GLN A 6 8.18 -1.58 -4.44
CA GLN A 6 7.43 -2.73 -3.94
C GLN A 6 6.11 -2.30 -3.29
N ILE A 7 6.13 -1.30 -2.42
CA ILE A 7 4.92 -0.76 -1.79
C ILE A 7 3.99 -0.13 -2.83
N GLN A 8 4.55 0.57 -3.82
CA GLN A 8 3.76 1.16 -4.89
C GLN A 8 3.07 0.11 -5.74
N ALA A 9 3.76 -0.97 -6.13
CA ALA A 9 3.14 -2.09 -6.84
C ALA A 9 2.03 -2.77 -6.02
N ILE A 10 2.20 -2.90 -4.70
CA ILE A 10 1.12 -3.40 -3.81
C ILE A 10 -0.12 -2.51 -3.87
N ILE A 11 0.05 -1.18 -3.90
CA ILE A 11 -1.07 -0.23 -3.92
C ILE A 11 -1.72 -0.17 -5.30
N THR A 12 -0.91 -0.04 -6.36
CA THR A 12 -1.39 0.17 -7.73
C THR A 12 -2.00 -1.09 -8.32
N ASP A 13 -1.38 -2.25 -8.12
CA ASP A 13 -1.82 -3.51 -8.72
C ASP A 13 -2.63 -4.38 -7.73
N ALA A 14 -3.03 -3.80 -6.59
CA ALA A 14 -3.78 -4.48 -5.52
C ALA A 14 -3.15 -5.83 -5.07
N ARG A 15 -1.81 -5.94 -5.08
CA ARG A 15 -1.12 -7.20 -4.74
C ARG A 15 -1.22 -7.52 -3.24
N ALA A 16 -1.12 -8.80 -2.92
CA ALA A 16 -1.06 -9.24 -1.53
C ALA A 16 0.23 -8.74 -0.82
N PHE A 17 0.12 -8.37 0.47
CA PHE A 17 1.26 -7.83 1.24
C PHE A 17 2.49 -8.75 1.38
N GLY A 18 2.34 -10.05 1.09
CA GLY A 18 3.43 -11.03 1.16
C GLY A 18 3.95 -11.51 -0.20
N ASP A 19 3.43 -10.97 -1.30
CA ASP A 19 3.66 -11.51 -2.64
C ASP A 19 5.15 -11.52 -3.03
N PHE A 20 5.84 -10.42 -2.74
CA PHE A 20 7.28 -10.26 -2.94
C PHE A 20 8.17 -11.06 -1.98
N SER A 21 7.60 -11.60 -0.90
CA SER A 21 8.29 -12.49 0.03
C SER A 21 8.07 -13.97 -0.26
N ARG A 22 7.18 -14.32 -1.21
CA ARG A 22 6.97 -15.71 -1.64
C ARG A 22 8.23 -16.24 -2.32
N GLN A 23 8.53 -17.51 -2.10
CA GLN A 23 9.77 -18.14 -2.56
C GLN A 23 10.02 -17.92 -4.07
N GLY A 24 9.09 -18.30 -4.94
CA GLY A 24 9.27 -18.14 -6.39
C GLY A 24 9.46 -16.68 -6.83
N MET A 25 8.77 -15.74 -6.19
CA MET A 25 8.95 -14.31 -6.49
C MET A 25 10.32 -13.80 -6.01
N ARG A 26 10.80 -14.27 -4.85
CA ARG A 26 12.14 -13.94 -4.34
C ARG A 26 13.23 -14.47 -5.26
N GLU A 27 13.11 -15.72 -5.72
CA GLU A 27 14.06 -16.32 -6.65
C GLU A 27 14.08 -15.57 -7.98
N PHE A 28 12.91 -15.25 -8.54
CA PHE A 28 12.79 -14.44 -9.75
C PHE A 28 13.44 -13.06 -9.59
N LEU A 29 13.15 -12.36 -8.49
CA LEU A 29 13.70 -11.04 -8.23
C LEU A 29 15.19 -11.06 -7.91
N ALA A 30 15.72 -12.15 -7.34
CA ALA A 30 17.15 -12.31 -7.08
C ALA A 30 17.97 -12.44 -8.38
N ILE A 31 17.37 -12.98 -9.45
CA ILE A 31 17.98 -13.01 -10.79
C ILE A 31 18.03 -11.59 -11.38
N ALA A 32 16.91 -10.87 -11.30
CA ALA A 32 16.81 -9.52 -11.85
C ALA A 32 17.61 -8.47 -11.05
N VAL A 33 17.72 -8.67 -9.73
CA VAL A 33 18.40 -7.76 -8.79
C VAL A 33 19.25 -8.60 -7.83
N PRO A 34 20.57 -8.73 -8.10
CA PRO A 34 21.48 -9.44 -7.21
C PRO A 34 21.45 -8.86 -5.79
N GLY A 35 21.33 -9.72 -4.78
CA GLY A 35 21.23 -9.30 -3.37
C GLY A 35 19.84 -8.81 -2.94
N TYR A 36 18.79 -9.06 -3.75
CA TYR A 36 17.42 -8.71 -3.37
C TYR A 36 17.02 -9.28 -2.02
N THR A 37 16.64 -8.40 -1.10
CA THR A 37 16.07 -8.76 0.20
C THR A 37 14.64 -8.24 0.27
N PRO A 38 13.63 -9.10 0.42
CA PRO A 38 12.25 -8.68 0.47
C PRO A 38 11.97 -7.91 1.76
N LEU A 39 11.12 -6.88 1.66
CA LEU A 39 10.61 -6.20 2.84
C LEU A 39 9.78 -7.15 3.71
N HIS A 40 10.05 -7.11 5.02
CA HIS A 40 9.22 -7.81 5.99
C HIS A 40 7.80 -7.20 6.03
N ARG A 41 6.78 -8.06 6.19
CA ARG A 41 5.36 -7.65 6.24
C ARG A 41 5.09 -6.52 7.24
N ASN A 42 5.77 -6.54 8.38
CA ASN A 42 5.62 -5.49 9.41
C ASN A 42 6.17 -4.13 8.95
N ALA A 43 7.25 -4.11 8.16
CA ALA A 43 7.80 -2.89 7.60
C ALA A 43 6.83 -2.28 6.58
N VAL A 44 6.25 -3.11 5.69
CA VAL A 44 5.21 -2.71 4.73
C VAL A 44 4.00 -2.12 5.47
N ARG A 45 3.49 -2.82 6.50
CA ARG A 45 2.37 -2.32 7.33
C ARG A 45 2.67 -0.98 7.99
N LYS A 46 3.86 -0.82 8.58
CA LYS A 46 4.28 0.42 9.23
C LYS A 46 4.30 1.58 8.22
N ARG A 47 4.82 1.35 7.02
CA ARG A 47 4.87 2.37 5.97
C ARG A 47 3.48 2.75 5.45
N LEU A 48 2.60 1.77 5.23
CA LEU A 48 1.21 2.02 4.81
C LEU A 48 0.42 2.81 5.87
N ARG A 49 0.63 2.55 7.16
CA ARG A 49 0.04 3.37 8.23
C ARG A 49 0.52 4.82 8.14
N GLY A 50 1.81 5.04 7.92
CA GLY A 50 2.37 6.37 7.71
C GLY A 50 1.73 7.11 6.53
N LEU A 51 1.65 6.45 5.37
CA LEU A 51 1.00 7.02 4.17
C LEU A 51 -0.47 7.35 4.41
N ASN A 52 -1.21 6.46 5.08
CA ASN A 52 -2.62 6.69 5.40
C ASN A 52 -2.79 7.91 6.34
N MET A 53 -1.93 8.07 7.35
CA MET A 53 -1.96 9.26 8.21
C MET A 53 -1.64 10.54 7.44
N GLU A 54 -0.64 10.52 6.56
CA GLU A 54 -0.30 11.65 5.71
C GLU A 54 -1.47 12.05 4.79
N HIS A 55 -2.09 11.07 4.15
CA HIS A 55 -3.24 11.29 3.26
C HIS A 55 -4.46 11.80 4.03
N ARG A 56 -4.74 11.24 5.22
CA ARG A 56 -5.81 11.76 6.10
C ARG A 56 -5.57 13.19 6.53
N HIS A 57 -4.33 13.56 6.84
CA HIS A 57 -3.99 14.93 7.19
C HIS A 57 -4.21 15.89 6.01
N LYS A 58 -3.77 15.51 4.81
CA LYS A 58 -4.02 16.26 3.57
C LYS A 58 -5.52 16.40 3.29
N LEU A 59 -6.27 15.31 3.39
CA LEU A 59 -7.72 15.31 3.20
C LEU A 59 -8.42 16.21 4.21
N ARG A 60 -8.06 16.15 5.49
CA ARG A 60 -8.63 17.02 6.53
C ARG A 60 -8.42 18.49 6.20
N LYS A 61 -7.22 18.88 5.72
CA LYS A 61 -6.95 20.25 5.30
C LYS A 61 -7.80 20.68 4.10
N LEU A 62 -8.02 19.78 3.14
CA LEU A 62 -8.87 20.06 1.99
C LEU A 62 -10.33 20.24 2.41
N LEU A 63 -10.85 19.35 3.26
CA LEU A 63 -12.23 19.37 3.73
C LEU A 63 -12.60 20.63 4.54
N LEU A 64 -11.63 21.31 5.18
CA LEU A 64 -11.88 22.58 5.88
C LEU A 64 -12.36 23.70 4.95
N ASN A 65 -12.08 23.59 3.64
CA ASN A 65 -12.40 24.62 2.65
C ASN A 65 -13.54 24.21 1.70
N VAL A 66 -14.20 23.08 1.95
CA VAL A 66 -15.28 22.56 1.10
C VAL A 66 -16.63 22.98 1.68
N SER A 67 -17.47 23.64 0.88
CA SER A 67 -18.82 24.09 1.29
C SER A 67 -19.82 22.95 1.36
N ASP A 68 -19.73 22.00 0.43
CA ASP A 68 -20.71 20.93 0.24
C ASP A 68 -20.02 19.57 0.22
N ILE A 69 -20.42 18.70 1.15
CA ILE A 69 -19.92 17.34 1.26
C ILE A 69 -21.11 16.40 1.14
N SER A 70 -21.14 15.60 0.08
CA SER A 70 -22.10 14.51 -0.07
C SER A 70 -21.46 13.19 0.34
N PHE A 71 -22.12 12.45 1.22
CA PHE A 71 -21.69 11.11 1.64
C PHE A 71 -22.54 10.06 0.95
N THR A 72 -21.89 9.07 0.33
CA THR A 72 -22.54 7.88 -0.21
C THR A 72 -22.28 6.70 0.72
N THR A 73 -23.33 6.09 1.24
CA THR A 73 -23.23 4.86 2.04
C THR A 73 -23.57 3.68 1.15
N SER A 74 -22.70 2.67 1.14
CA SER A 74 -22.96 1.43 0.44
C SER A 74 -23.26 0.32 1.44
N MET A 75 -24.36 -0.40 1.26
CA MET A 75 -24.75 -1.54 2.09
C MET A 75 -24.71 -2.82 1.26
N TRP A 76 -24.05 -3.85 1.78
CA TRP A 76 -24.01 -5.19 1.20
C TRP A 76 -24.14 -6.22 2.31
N LYS A 77 -24.74 -7.36 1.99
CA LYS A 77 -24.88 -8.50 2.88
C LYS A 77 -23.91 -9.58 2.43
N ASP A 78 -22.91 -9.88 3.24
CA ASP A 78 -22.06 -11.06 3.02
C ASP A 78 -22.97 -12.30 3.12
N SER A 79 -23.04 -13.06 2.02
CA SER A 79 -23.83 -14.30 1.91
C SER A 79 -23.00 -15.50 2.30
#